data_AF-A0A366D0J6-F1
#
_entry.id   AF-A0A366D0J6-F1
#
_cell.length_a   1.000
_cell.length_b   1.000
_cell.length_c   1.000
_cell.angle_alpha   90.00
_cell.angle_beta   90.00
_cell.angle_gamma   90.00
#
_symmetry.space_group_name_H-M   'P 1'
#
loop_
_entity.id
_entity.type
_entity.pdbx_description
1 polymer ?
#
loop_
_entity_poly.entity_id
_entity_poly.type
_entity_poly.pdbx_seq_one_letter_code
_entity_poly.pdbx_strand_id
1 'polypeptide(L)' 'MFAGDPALDLAAWVLLPAGTAAHFFDSYARADEATIRRARGLAALKSFFLIHMGHNGDRGLPGGKPHWGPIGRAALERVI' A
#
# COMPACT_ATOMS: atom_id res chain seq x y z
N MET A 1 21.84 -11.10 1.13
CA MET A 1 21.49 -9.67 1.07
C MET A 1 20.48 -9.50 -0.05
N PHE A 2 19.27 -9.01 0.23
CA PHE A 2 18.28 -8.69 -0.80
C PHE A 2 18.46 -7.21 -1.18
N ALA A 3 18.58 -6.91 -2.47
CA ALA A 3 18.66 -5.55 -2.98
C ALA A 3 17.31 -5.17 -3.61
N GLY A 4 16.69 -4.10 -3.14
CA GLY A 4 15.40 -3.61 -3.62
C GLY A 4 15.23 -2.12 -3.31
N ASP A 5 14.19 -1.50 -3.87
CA ASP A 5 13.86 -0.11 -3.56
C ASP A 5 13.36 -0.02 -2.11
N PRO A 6 14.03 0.73 -1.21
CA PRO A 6 13.60 0.89 0.18
C PRO A 6 12.18 1.46 0.30
N ALA A 7 11.68 2.16 -0.73
CA ALA A 7 10.30 2.66 -0.76
C ALA A 7 9.24 1.54 -0.62
N LEU A 8 9.58 0.29 -0.94
CA LEU A 8 8.69 -0.86 -0.75
C LEU A 8 8.36 -1.12 0.72
N ASP A 9 9.35 -0.93 1.60
CA ASP A 9 9.18 -1.08 3.05
C ASP A 9 8.37 0.09 3.61
N LEU A 10 8.66 1.31 3.16
CA LEU A 10 7.90 2.49 3.57
C LEU A 10 6.43 2.43 3.14
N ALA A 11 6.12 1.79 2.00
CA ALA A 11 4.74 1.64 1.53
C ALA A 11 3.84 0.87 2.51
N ALA A 12 4.41 0.18 3.50
CA ALA A 12 3.66 -0.51 4.56
C ALA A 12 2.93 0.45 5.52
N TRP A 13 3.21 1.75 5.48
CA TRP A 13 2.58 2.75 6.35
C TRP A 13 1.03 2.72 6.31
N VAL A 14 0.43 2.29 5.18
CA VAL A 14 -1.03 2.19 5.03
C VAL A 14 -1.67 1.14 5.96
N LEU A 15 -0.88 0.25 6.55
CA LEU A 15 -1.32 -0.74 7.53
C LEU A 15 -1.48 -0.15 8.93
N LEU A 16 -0.90 1.03 9.18
CA LEU A 16 -0.94 1.68 10.49
C LEU A 16 -2.29 2.38 10.73
N PRO A 17 -2.63 2.75 11.97
CA PRO A 17 -3.81 3.55 12.26
C PRO A 17 -3.87 4.86 11.45
N ALA A 18 -5.05 5.42 11.26
CA ALA A 18 -5.19 6.70 10.56
C ALA A 18 -4.42 7.80 11.29
N GLY A 19 -3.81 8.72 10.53
CA GLY A 19 -3.04 9.84 11.08
C GLY A 19 -1.60 9.54 11.49
N THR A 20 -1.12 8.30 11.41
CA THR A 20 0.25 7.94 11.84
C THR A 20 1.32 8.08 10.75
N ALA A 21 0.93 8.47 9.52
CA ALA A 21 1.82 8.50 8.36
C ALA A 21 3.03 9.42 8.56
N ALA A 22 2.81 10.64 9.06
CA ALA A 22 3.88 11.63 9.27
C ALA A 22 4.91 11.11 10.28
N HIS A 23 4.45 10.61 11.43
CA HIS A 23 5.32 10.03 12.46
C HIS A 23 6.11 8.82 11.93
N PHE A 24 5.48 7.98 11.11
CA PHE A 24 6.15 6.83 10.49
C PHE A 24 7.29 7.27 9.56
N PHE A 25 7.05 8.24 8.67
CA PHE A 25 8.08 8.71 7.74
C PHE A 25 9.23 9.43 8.46
N ASP A 26 8.90 10.23 9.48
CA ASP A 26 9.89 10.93 10.31
C ASP A 26 10.81 9.93 11.07
N SER A 27 10.21 8.87 11.63
CA SER A 27 10.95 7.82 12.35
C SER A 27 11.86 6.98 11.45
N TYR A 28 11.59 6.92 10.13
CA TYR A 28 12.35 6.07 9.20
C TYR A 28 13.76 6.63 8.88
N ALA A 29 14.10 7.84 9.38
CA ALA A 29 15.41 8.51 9.42
C ALA A 29 16.12 8.80 8.06
N ARG A 30 15.92 7.99 7.02
CA ARG A 30 16.52 8.14 5.67
C ARG A 30 15.47 8.20 4.55
N ALA A 31 14.24 8.59 4.89
CA ALA A 31 13.15 8.72 3.93
C ALA A 31 13.18 10.11 3.27
N ASP A 32 14.02 10.29 2.25
CA ASP A 32 13.98 11.52 1.45
C ASP A 32 12.62 11.68 0.73
N GLU A 33 12.33 12.89 0.27
CA GLU A 33 11.05 13.20 -0.39
C GLU A 33 10.78 12.32 -1.61
N ALA A 34 11.83 11.98 -2.37
CA ALA A 34 11.74 11.12 -3.53
C ALA A 34 11.32 9.69 -3.13
N THR A 35 11.87 9.16 -2.05
CA THR A 35 11.55 7.84 -1.50
C THR A 35 10.15 7.81 -0.91
N ILE A 36 9.72 8.87 -0.22
CA ILE A 36 8.34 9.01 0.25
C ILE A 36 7.37 9.05 -0.94
N ARG A 37 7.69 9.81 -1.99
CA ARG A 37 6.86 9.86 -3.22
C ARG A 37 6.73 8.49 -3.87
N ARG A 38 7.84 7.74 -4.00
CA ARG A 38 7.80 6.35 -4.52
C ARG A 38 7.00 5.44 -3.60
N ALA A 39 7.14 5.55 -2.28
CA ALA A 39 6.42 4.74 -1.31
C ALA A 39 4.90 4.96 -1.42
N ARG A 40 4.46 6.21 -1.60
CA ARG A 40 3.04 6.54 -1.86
C ARG A 40 2.55 5.91 -3.18
N GLY A 41 3.35 6.00 -4.25
CA GLY A 41 3.02 5.33 -5.53
C GLY A 41 2.91 3.81 -5.40
N LEU A 42 3.82 3.18 -4.66
CA LEU A 42 3.79 1.74 -4.38
C LEU A 42 2.59 1.36 -3.50
N ALA A 43 2.21 2.19 -2.55
CA ALA A 43 1.00 1.99 -1.75
C ALA A 43 -0.28 2.07 -2.60
N ALA A 44 -0.36 3.00 -3.55
CA ALA A 44 -1.44 3.04 -4.54
C ALA A 44 -1.47 1.76 -5.39
N LEU A 45 -0.33 1.31 -5.91
CA LEU A 45 -0.24 0.09 -6.71
C LEU A 45 -0.71 -1.15 -5.93
N LYS A 46 -0.28 -1.29 -4.68
CA LYS A 46 -0.74 -2.38 -3.79
C LYS A 46 -2.24 -2.29 -3.52
N SER A 47 -2.78 -1.08 -3.38
CA SER A 47 -4.22 -0.86 -3.21
C SER A 47 -5.02 -1.31 -4.44
N PHE A 48 -4.56 -0.97 -5.64
CA PHE A 48 -5.17 -1.46 -6.89
C PHE A 48 -5.07 -2.99 -7.03
N PHE A 49 -3.96 -3.60 -6.64
CA PHE A 49 -3.84 -5.05 -6.60
C PHE A 49 -4.91 -5.69 -5.70
N LEU A 50 -5.11 -5.17 -4.48
CA LEU A 50 -6.16 -5.65 -3.58
C LEU A 50 -7.56 -5.51 -4.18
N ILE A 51 -7.84 -4.36 -4.81
CA ILE A 51 -9.12 -4.12 -5.51
C ILE A 51 -9.33 -5.13 -6.65
N HIS A 52 -8.29 -5.37 -7.45
CA HIS A 52 -8.34 -6.31 -8.57
C HIS A 52 -8.53 -7.75 -8.09
N MET A 53 -7.86 -8.16 -7.00
CA MET A 53 -8.08 -9.47 -6.39
C MET A 53 -9.49 -9.63 -5.82
N GLY A 54 -10.06 -8.56 -5.26
CA GLY A 54 -11.47 -8.45 -4.88
C GLY A 54 -12.39 -8.74 -6.05
N HIS A 55 -12.26 -7.96 -7.13
CA HIS A 55 -13.07 -8.10 -8.35
C HIS A 55 -12.94 -9.50 -8.98
N ASN A 56 -11.74 -10.09 -8.99
CA ASN A 56 -11.56 -11.47 -9.43
C ASN A 56 -12.32 -12.47 -8.54
N GLY A 57 -12.36 -12.22 -7.23
CA GLY A 57 -13.14 -13.01 -6.28
C GLY A 57 -14.64 -12.91 -6.52
N ASP A 58 -15.15 -11.70 -6.74
CA ASP A 58 -16.57 -11.45 -7.03
C ASP A 58 -17.02 -12.15 -8.33
N ARG A 59 -16.09 -12.33 -9.28
CA ARG A 59 -16.30 -13.05 -10.55
C ARG A 59 -16.06 -14.57 -10.46
N GLY A 60 -15.68 -15.10 -9.30
CA GLY A 60 -15.38 -16.52 -9.11
C GLY A 60 -14.13 -17.01 -9.85
N LEU A 61 -13.20 -16.13 -10.21
CA LEU A 61 -11.97 -16.50 -10.91
C LEU A 61 -10.97 -17.20 -9.96
N PRO A 62 -10.21 -18.20 -10.44
CA PRO A 62 -9.20 -18.87 -9.64
C PRO A 62 -8.23 -17.89 -8.96
N GLY A 63 -8.02 -18.07 -7.65
CA GLY A 63 -7.13 -17.22 -6.85
C GLY A 63 -7.73 -15.90 -6.37
N GLY A 64 -8.93 -15.52 -6.85
CA GLY A 64 -9.65 -14.32 -6.41
C GLY A 64 -9.95 -14.30 -4.91
N LYS A 65 -10.12 -13.09 -4.36
CA LYS A 65 -10.29 -12.85 -2.91
C LYS A 65 -11.43 -11.85 -2.67
N PRO A 66 -12.70 -12.27 -2.61
CA PRO A 66 -13.87 -11.36 -2.60
C PRO A 66 -13.78 -10.24 -1.55
N HIS A 67 -13.27 -10.55 -0.36
CA HIS A 67 -13.16 -9.59 0.75
C HIS A 67 -11.98 -8.60 0.63
N TRP A 68 -11.14 -8.68 -0.40
CA TRP A 68 -9.96 -7.80 -0.55
C TRP A 68 -10.30 -6.45 -1.19
N GLY A 69 -11.38 -6.39 -1.98
CA GLY A 69 -11.83 -5.16 -2.65
C GLY A 69 -12.02 -3.98 -1.70
N PRO A 70 -12.80 -4.14 -0.62
CA PRO A 70 -12.98 -3.10 0.39
C PRO A 70 -11.67 -2.68 1.08
N ILE A 71 -10.76 -3.63 1.36
CA ILE A 71 -9.47 -3.35 2.00
C ILE A 71 -8.60 -2.47 1.09
N GLY A 72 -8.57 -2.78 -0.22
CA GLY A 72 -7.83 -1.99 -1.19
C GLY A 72 -8.37 -0.55 -1.34
N ARG A 73 -9.69 -0.37 -1.27
CA ARG A 73 -10.30 0.99 -1.26
C ARG A 73 -9.92 1.77 -0.01
N ALA A 74 -10.03 1.16 1.17
CA ALA A 74 -9.65 1.80 2.43
C ALA A 74 -8.15 2.17 2.46
N ALA A 75 -7.28 1.34 1.87
CA ALA A 75 -5.87 1.68 1.73
C ALA A 75 -5.63 2.83 0.72
N LEU A 76 -6.35 2.83 -0.42
CA LEU A 76 -6.23 3.87 -1.45
C LEU A 76 -6.68 5.25 -0.93
N GLU A 77 -7.75 5.31 -0.13
CA GLU A 77 -8.23 6.53 0.54
C GLU A 77 -7.18 7.17 1.44
N ARG A 78 -6.19 6.41 1.92
CA ARG A 78 -5.08 6.96 2.70
C ARG A 78 -3.99 7.56 1.80
N VAL A 79 -3.87 7.09 0.56
CA VAL A 79 -2.81 7.54 -0.36
C VAL A 79 -3.15 8.88 -1.02
N ILE A 80 -4.44 9.11 -1.30
CA ILE A 80 -5.01 10.33 -1.90
C ILE A 80 -5.11 11.42 -0.82
#